data_AF-A0A5C7MNT6-F1
#
_entry.id   AF-A0A5C7MNT6-F1
#
_cell.length_a   1.000
_cell.length_b   1.000
_cell.length_c   1.000
_cell.angle_alpha   90.00
_cell.angle_beta   90.00
_cell.angle_gamma   90.00
#
_symmetry.space_group_name_H-M   'P 1'
#
loop_
_entity.id
_entity.type
_entity.pdbx_description
1 polymer ?
#
loop_
_entity_poly.entity_id
_entity_poly.type
_entity_poly.pdbx_seq_one_letter_code
_entity_poly.pdbx_strand_id
1 'polypeptide(L)'
;MPGKLFMSTPEDIPNRVIDLKQRAGNVAANGERLGELLKLVRGIALKRVNGLVSTLFENVDDALFHLAERAESNAMQVQFFDGMREVRKKRQLVERLFQEQLSQIFNDFAAGRLKPVRPEVATSNTQGLSLVDDLELEDSLAISSMVAKAENRLNRTLHLVNQRLSVINGGTPVEDANNPIGPAPLCQAFRIAVREFELELQVKLIIYKLYDRYVMSGLEPLYD
;
A
#
# COMPACT_ATOMS: atom_id res chain seq x y z
N MET A 1 -56.25 -37.44 61.00
CA MET A 1 -55.87 -38.24 59.81
C MET A 1 -55.57 -37.27 58.66
N PRO A 2 -54.60 -37.56 57.78
CA PRO A 2 -53.33 -36.81 57.69
C PRO A 2 -52.96 -36.34 56.26
N GLY A 3 -51.76 -35.76 56.09
CA GLY A 3 -50.99 -35.75 54.84
C GLY A 3 -50.58 -34.36 54.35
N LYS A 4 -49.37 -34.07 53.88
CA LYS A 4 -48.08 -34.79 53.80
C LYS A 4 -47.06 -33.73 53.34
N LEU A 5 -45.84 -33.76 53.88
CA LEU A 5 -44.67 -33.01 53.43
C LEU A 5 -44.37 -33.29 51.95
N PHE A 6 -44.02 -32.29 51.15
CA PHE A 6 -43.09 -32.47 50.03
C PHE A 6 -42.18 -31.26 49.89
N MET A 7 -40.88 -31.55 50.01
CA MET A 7 -39.77 -30.64 49.80
C MET A 7 -39.55 -30.45 48.30
N SER A 8 -39.38 -29.22 47.85
CA SER A 8 -38.90 -28.88 46.51
C SER A 8 -37.47 -28.34 46.61
N THR A 9 -36.55 -29.03 45.94
CA THR A 9 -35.12 -28.75 45.80
C THR A 9 -34.86 -27.45 45.02
N PRO A 10 -33.75 -26.73 45.26
CA PRO A 10 -33.36 -25.60 44.43
C PRO A 10 -32.78 -26.09 43.09
N GLU A 11 -33.23 -25.49 41.99
CA GLU A 11 -32.70 -25.69 40.65
C GLU A 11 -31.22 -25.31 40.56
N ASP A 12 -30.43 -26.22 40.00
CA ASP A 12 -29.00 -26.13 39.79
C ASP A 12 -28.74 -25.27 38.53
N ILE A 13 -28.40 -23.99 38.73
CA ILE A 13 -27.99 -23.08 37.66
C ILE A 13 -26.60 -23.52 37.19
N PRO A 14 -26.38 -23.91 35.92
CA PRO A 14 -25.07 -24.36 35.48
C PRO A 14 -24.09 -23.19 35.50
N ASN A 15 -23.21 -23.23 36.49
CA ASN A 15 -22.13 -22.28 36.70
C ASN A 15 -21.10 -22.42 35.57
N ARG A 16 -21.23 -21.61 34.52
CA ARG A 16 -20.29 -21.56 33.40
C ARG A 16 -19.06 -20.76 33.81
N VAL A 17 -18.25 -21.32 34.72
CA VAL A 17 -16.98 -20.73 35.15
C VAL A 17 -16.00 -20.82 33.99
N ILE A 18 -15.82 -19.71 33.27
CA ILE A 18 -14.82 -19.57 32.22
C ILE A 18 -13.46 -19.47 32.90
N ASP A 19 -12.60 -20.47 32.72
CA ASP A 19 -11.26 -20.48 33.30
C ASP A 19 -10.40 -19.35 32.69
N LEU A 20 -10.12 -18.32 33.51
CA LEU A 20 -9.36 -17.14 33.08
C LEU A 20 -7.96 -17.51 32.56
N LYS A 21 -7.36 -18.61 33.06
CA LYS A 21 -6.04 -19.07 32.61
C LYS A 21 -6.10 -19.68 31.20
N GLN A 22 -7.15 -20.45 30.90
CA GLN A 22 -7.38 -20.95 29.53
C GLN A 22 -7.70 -19.81 28.56
N ARG A 23 -8.45 -18.78 29.00
CA ARG A 23 -8.72 -17.60 28.17
C ARG A 23 -7.44 -16.82 27.87
N ALA A 24 -6.56 -16.62 28.84
CA ALA A 24 -5.27 -15.96 28.64
C ALA A 24 -4.33 -16.75 27.71
N GLY A 25 -4.26 -18.08 27.87
CA GLY A 25 -3.47 -18.96 26.99
C GLY A 25 -3.98 -18.95 25.54
N ASN A 26 -5.29 -18.97 25.33
CA ASN A 26 -5.90 -18.90 24.00
C ASN A 26 -5.68 -17.53 23.32
N VAL A 27 -5.68 -16.43 24.08
CA VAL A 27 -5.40 -15.08 23.56
C VAL A 27 -3.93 -14.97 23.12
N ALA A 28 -3.00 -15.51 23.89
CA ALA A 28 -1.57 -15.53 23.54
C ALA A 28 -1.30 -16.37 22.29
N ALA A 29 -1.81 -17.61 22.23
CA ALA A 29 -1.66 -18.50 21.07
C ALA A 29 -2.31 -17.92 19.79
N ASN A 30 -3.45 -17.25 19.92
CA ASN A 30 -4.06 -16.53 18.81
C ASN A 30 -3.19 -15.36 18.34
N GLY A 31 -2.62 -14.57 19.27
CA GLY A 31 -1.73 -13.47 18.93
C GLY A 31 -0.48 -13.91 18.16
N GLU A 32 0.14 -15.03 18.56
CA GLU A 32 1.29 -15.62 17.85
C GLU A 32 0.92 -16.01 16.41
N ARG A 33 -0.20 -16.73 16.24
CA ARG A 33 -0.70 -17.14 14.93
C ARG A 33 -1.01 -15.94 14.03
N LEU A 34 -1.65 -14.90 14.55
CA LEU A 34 -1.94 -13.68 13.78
C LEU A 34 -0.64 -12.97 13.37
N GLY A 35 0.36 -12.95 14.25
CA GLY A 35 1.69 -12.42 13.93
C GLY A 35 2.40 -13.20 12.82
N GLU A 36 2.28 -14.53 12.79
CA GLU A 36 2.80 -15.37 11.70
C GLU A 36 2.09 -15.10 10.37
N LEU A 37 0.76 -14.98 10.40
CA LEU A 37 -0.02 -14.63 9.21
C LEU A 37 0.38 -13.27 8.65
N LEU A 38 0.59 -12.26 9.51
CA LEU A 38 1.05 -10.95 9.07
C LEU A 38 2.44 -11.01 8.43
N LYS A 39 3.36 -11.81 8.98
CA LYS A 39 4.68 -12.05 8.37
C LYS A 39 4.56 -12.71 6.99
N LEU A 40 3.66 -13.67 6.83
CA LEU A 40 3.40 -14.31 5.53
C LEU A 40 2.85 -13.31 4.50
N VAL A 41 1.83 -12.53 4.88
CA VAL A 41 1.27 -11.48 4.02
C VAL A 41 2.35 -10.49 3.59
N ARG A 42 3.17 -10.03 4.54
CA ARG A 42 4.31 -9.16 4.26
C ARG A 42 5.27 -9.78 3.26
N GLY A 43 5.68 -11.03 3.46
CA GLY A 43 6.62 -11.71 2.57
C GLY A 43 6.09 -11.83 1.14
N ILE A 44 4.81 -12.22 0.98
CA ILE A 44 4.15 -12.36 -0.32
C ILE A 44 4.04 -10.99 -1.01
N ALA A 45 3.55 -9.99 -0.30
CA ALA A 45 3.36 -8.64 -0.84
C ALA A 45 4.68 -8.00 -1.28
N LEU A 46 5.70 -8.02 -0.41
CA LEU A 46 7.01 -7.46 -0.74
C LEU A 46 7.61 -8.16 -1.96
N LYS A 47 7.60 -9.49 -2.00
CA LYS A 47 8.11 -10.26 -3.14
C LYS A 47 7.39 -9.88 -4.44
N ARG A 48 6.05 -9.82 -4.40
CA ARG A 48 5.23 -9.52 -5.58
C ARG A 48 5.45 -8.09 -6.07
N VAL A 49 5.33 -7.11 -5.19
CA VAL A 49 5.45 -5.68 -5.54
C VAL A 49 6.86 -5.37 -6.03
N ASN A 50 7.90 -5.94 -5.41
CA ASN A 50 9.28 -5.76 -5.88
C ASN A 50 9.49 -6.35 -7.27
N GLY A 51 8.89 -7.51 -7.57
CA GLY A 51 8.92 -8.10 -8.91
C GLY A 51 8.28 -7.17 -9.95
N LEU A 52 7.12 -6.60 -9.64
CA LEU A 52 6.43 -5.66 -10.54
C LEU A 52 7.25 -4.37 -10.77
N VAL A 53 7.92 -3.86 -9.74
CA VAL A 53 8.80 -2.68 -9.87
C VAL A 53 10.07 -2.98 -10.65
N SER A 54 10.65 -4.18 -10.51
CA SER A 54 11.77 -4.61 -11.36
C SER A 54 11.34 -4.63 -12.84
N THR A 55 10.18 -5.22 -13.14
CA THR A 55 9.62 -5.23 -14.49
C THR A 55 9.36 -3.81 -15.01
N LEU A 56 8.86 -2.91 -14.17
CA LEU A 56 8.74 -1.50 -14.54
C LEU A 56 10.09 -0.94 -15.00
N PHE A 57 11.13 -1.02 -14.17
CA PHE A 57 12.43 -0.41 -14.49
C PHE A 57 13.14 -1.09 -15.65
N GLU A 58 12.90 -2.38 -15.90
CA GLU A 58 13.34 -3.07 -17.12
C GLU A 58 12.71 -2.48 -18.39
N ASN A 59 11.48 -1.95 -18.28
CA ASN A 59 10.73 -1.39 -19.42
C ASN A 59 10.85 0.14 -19.53
N VAL A 60 11.44 0.84 -18.55
CA VAL A 60 11.59 2.32 -18.60
C VAL A 60 12.51 2.73 -19.75
N ASP A 61 13.62 2.02 -19.94
CA ASP A 61 14.60 2.34 -20.98
C ASP A 61 13.97 2.28 -22.38
N ASP A 62 13.26 1.19 -22.71
CA ASP A 62 12.61 1.02 -24.01
C ASP A 62 11.52 2.06 -24.24
N ALA A 63 10.75 2.39 -23.19
CA ALA A 63 9.71 3.41 -23.27
C ALA A 63 10.30 4.80 -23.58
N LEU A 64 11.36 5.20 -22.87
CA LEU A 64 12.03 6.48 -23.08
C LEU A 64 12.76 6.51 -24.43
N PHE A 65 13.36 5.41 -24.85
CA PHE A 65 14.00 5.29 -26.15
C PHE A 65 13.00 5.51 -27.30
N HIS A 66 11.86 4.81 -27.27
CA HIS A 66 10.82 4.99 -28.29
C HIS A 66 10.23 6.40 -28.33
N LEU A 67 10.16 7.08 -27.19
CA LEU A 67 9.75 8.48 -27.13
C LEU A 67 10.84 9.42 -27.71
N ALA A 68 12.11 9.12 -27.46
CA ALA A 68 13.26 9.83 -28.02
C ALA A 68 13.36 9.70 -29.54
N GLU A 69 13.06 8.53 -30.10
CA GLU A 69 13.02 8.30 -31.55
C GLU A 69 11.92 9.10 -32.25
N ARG A 70 10.83 9.39 -31.54
CA ARG A 70 9.65 10.10 -32.06
C ARG A 70 9.57 11.55 -31.59
N ALA A 71 10.61 12.04 -30.92
CA ALA A 71 10.62 13.38 -30.38
C ALA A 71 10.59 14.42 -31.52
N GLU A 72 9.71 15.41 -31.38
CA GLU A 72 9.53 16.48 -32.38
C GLU A 72 10.68 17.49 -32.38
N SER A 73 11.56 17.44 -31.38
CA SER A 73 12.73 18.32 -31.28
C SER A 73 13.94 17.61 -30.67
N ASN A 74 15.12 18.10 -31.04
CA ASN A 74 16.39 17.65 -30.46
C ASN A 74 16.42 17.89 -28.94
N ALA A 75 15.78 18.96 -28.45
CA ALA A 75 15.70 19.25 -27.02
C ALA A 75 14.94 18.15 -26.26
N MET A 76 13.76 17.74 -26.75
CA MET A 76 12.99 16.65 -26.14
C MET A 76 13.73 15.31 -26.22
N GLN A 77 14.38 15.04 -27.35
CA GLN A 77 15.19 13.83 -27.51
C GLN A 77 16.32 13.75 -26.47
N VAL A 78 17.04 14.87 -26.27
CA VAL A 78 18.10 14.97 -25.26
C VAL A 78 17.53 14.72 -23.86
N GLN A 79 16.39 15.34 -23.52
CA GLN A 79 15.72 15.14 -22.22
C GLN A 79 15.38 13.67 -21.96
N PHE A 80 14.86 12.94 -22.95
CA PHE A 80 14.57 11.51 -22.79
C PHE A 80 15.84 10.67 -22.60
N PHE A 81 16.91 10.96 -23.34
CA PHE A 81 18.18 10.26 -23.17
C PHE A 81 18.86 10.58 -21.83
N ASP A 82 18.78 11.82 -21.34
CA ASP A 82 19.22 12.19 -20.00
C ASP A 82 18.43 11.44 -18.93
N GLY A 83 17.10 11.37 -19.10
CA GLY A 83 16.23 10.59 -18.24
C GLY A 83 16.61 9.12 -18.17
N MET A 84 16.89 8.48 -19.31
CA MET A 84 17.38 7.10 -19.36
C MET A 84 18.69 6.91 -18.58
N ARG A 85 19.66 7.82 -18.78
CA ARG A 85 20.95 7.76 -18.09
C ARG A 85 20.79 7.87 -16.58
N GLU A 86 19.95 8.81 -16.14
CA GLU A 86 19.70 9.04 -14.72
C GLU A 86 18.97 7.86 -14.07
N VAL A 87 17.95 7.31 -14.73
CA VAL A 87 17.25 6.10 -14.25
C VAL A 87 18.22 4.94 -14.12
N ARG A 88 19.04 4.65 -15.14
CA ARG A 88 20.06 3.58 -15.08
C ARG A 88 21.03 3.76 -13.93
N LYS A 89 21.51 4.98 -13.72
CA LYS A 89 22.48 5.33 -12.68
C LYS A 89 21.91 5.12 -11.27
N LYS A 90 20.67 5.55 -11.02
CA LYS A 90 20.06 5.53 -9.67
C LYS A 90 19.06 4.39 -9.42
N ARG A 91 18.78 3.54 -10.41
CA ARG A 91 17.80 2.42 -10.31
C ARG A 91 17.96 1.62 -9.02
N GLN A 92 19.17 1.13 -8.73
CA GLN A 92 19.42 0.30 -7.55
C GLN A 92 19.16 1.03 -6.22
N LEU A 93 19.43 2.34 -6.17
CA LEU A 93 19.13 3.17 -5.01
C LEU A 93 17.61 3.31 -4.84
N VAL A 94 16.90 3.67 -5.90
CA VAL A 94 15.45 3.88 -5.88
C VAL A 94 14.69 2.59 -5.55
N GLU A 95 15.08 1.45 -6.15
CA GLU A 95 14.49 0.15 -5.81
C GLU A 95 14.69 -0.21 -4.33
N ARG A 96 15.87 0.07 -3.77
CA ARG A 96 16.16 -0.16 -2.35
C ARG A 96 15.34 0.74 -1.45
N LEU A 97 15.29 2.04 -1.73
CA LEU A 97 14.49 2.99 -0.95
C LEU A 97 13.01 2.63 -0.99
N PHE A 98 12.50 2.23 -2.16
CA PHE A 98 11.13 1.76 -2.27
C PHE A 98 10.89 0.50 -1.39
N GLN A 99 11.80 -0.47 -1.39
CA GLN A 99 11.73 -1.65 -0.51
C GLN A 99 11.74 -1.28 0.98
N GLU A 100 12.54 -0.30 1.36
CA GLU A 100 12.60 0.24 2.73
C GLU A 100 11.28 0.91 3.11
N GLN A 101 10.69 1.73 2.22
CA GLN A 101 9.37 2.33 2.43
C GLN A 101 8.27 1.28 2.58
N LEU A 102 8.24 0.26 1.73
CA LEU A 102 7.29 -0.85 1.86
C LEU A 102 7.46 -1.59 3.19
N SER A 103 8.70 -1.86 3.58
CA SER A 103 9.01 -2.49 4.86
C SER A 103 8.52 -1.66 6.04
N GLN A 104 8.64 -0.33 5.93
CA GLN A 104 8.18 0.60 6.96
C GLN A 104 6.65 0.65 7.03
N ILE A 105 5.95 0.64 5.90
CA ILE A 105 4.48 0.57 5.86
C ILE A 105 3.97 -0.64 6.66
N PHE A 106 4.59 -1.82 6.47
CA PHE A 106 4.23 -3.02 7.24
C PHE A 106 4.59 -2.91 8.72
N ASN A 107 5.73 -2.29 9.06
CA ASN A 107 6.11 -2.06 10.46
C ASN A 107 5.10 -1.16 11.18
N ASP A 108 4.63 -0.10 10.51
CA ASP A 108 3.66 0.83 11.08
C ASP A 108 2.27 0.23 11.11
N PHE A 109 1.88 -0.58 10.13
CA PHE A 109 0.63 -1.32 10.16
C PHE A 109 0.58 -2.29 11.35
N ALA A 110 1.61 -3.12 11.51
CA ALA A 110 1.72 -4.08 12.61
C ALA A 110 1.68 -3.42 14.00
N ALA A 111 2.12 -2.16 14.08
CA ALA A 111 2.12 -1.40 15.32
C ALA A 111 0.90 -0.47 15.48
N GLY A 112 -0.08 -0.52 14.58
CA GLY A 112 -1.26 0.36 14.62
C GLY A 112 -0.94 1.85 14.40
N ARG A 113 0.21 2.17 13.81
CA ARG A 113 0.68 3.54 13.53
C ARG A 113 0.55 3.95 12.06
N LEU A 114 0.13 3.04 11.18
CA LEU A 114 -0.03 3.36 9.76
C LEU A 114 -1.14 4.41 9.61
N LYS A 115 -0.73 5.62 9.23
CA LYS A 115 -1.64 6.74 9.03
C LYS A 115 -2.38 6.57 7.70
N PRO A 116 -3.67 6.91 7.65
CA PRO A 116 -4.40 6.94 6.39
C PRO A 116 -3.70 7.87 5.39
N VAL A 117 -3.38 7.37 4.20
CA VAL A 117 -2.91 8.21 3.11
C VAL A 117 -4.12 8.95 2.56
N ARG A 118 -4.17 10.26 2.81
CA ARG A 118 -5.23 11.12 2.28
C ARG A 118 -4.78 11.70 0.95
N PRO A 119 -5.65 11.74 -0.07
CA PRO A 119 -5.39 12.54 -1.27
C PRO A 119 -5.10 13.97 -0.82
N GLU A 120 -3.97 14.52 -1.26
CA GLU A 120 -3.72 15.95 -1.10
C GLU A 120 -4.75 16.67 -1.97
N VAL A 121 -5.81 17.20 -1.34
CA VAL A 121 -6.76 18.07 -2.04
C VAL A 121 -5.97 19.34 -2.33
N ALA A 122 -5.55 19.50 -3.58
CA ALA A 122 -4.94 20.72 -4.06
C ALA A 122 -5.96 21.86 -3.95
N THR A 123 -6.04 22.49 -2.78
CA THR A 123 -6.73 23.76 -2.64
C THR A 123 -5.81 24.82 -3.22
N SER A 124 -6.01 25.15 -4.50
CA SER A 124 -5.41 26.32 -5.14
C SER A 124 -5.90 27.59 -4.44
N ASN A 125 -5.26 27.97 -3.34
CA ASN A 125 -5.52 29.22 -2.63
C ASN A 125 -4.20 29.85 -2.19
N THR A 126 -3.26 30.03 -3.12
CA THR A 126 -2.06 30.82 -2.91
C THR A 126 -1.80 31.72 -4.11
N GLN A 127 -2.04 33.02 -3.89
CA GLN A 127 -1.54 34.09 -4.73
C GLN A 127 0.00 34.08 -4.62
N GLY A 128 0.66 33.46 -5.59
CA GLY A 128 2.12 33.37 -5.67
C GLY A 128 2.55 32.05 -6.30
N LEU A 129 2.56 31.98 -7.63
CA LEU A 129 2.96 30.81 -8.41
C LEU A 129 4.50 30.67 -8.37
N SER A 130 5.00 29.84 -7.46
CA SER A 130 6.38 29.34 -7.53
C SER A 130 6.42 28.12 -8.45
N LEU A 131 7.38 28.04 -9.37
CA LEU A 131 7.56 26.89 -10.25
C LEU A 131 7.72 25.56 -9.49
N VAL A 132 8.24 25.62 -8.25
CA VAL A 132 8.34 24.46 -7.37
C VAL A 132 6.96 23.94 -6.97
N ASP A 133 6.01 24.84 -6.69
CA ASP A 133 4.65 24.49 -6.28
C ASP A 133 3.90 23.82 -7.43
N ASP A 134 4.16 24.25 -8.68
CA ASP A 134 3.57 23.64 -9.88
C ASP A 134 4.06 22.20 -10.10
N LEU A 135 5.35 21.93 -9.87
CA LEU A 135 5.92 20.57 -9.97
C LEU A 135 5.35 19.63 -8.90
N GLU A 136 5.22 20.10 -7.66
CA GLU A 136 4.63 19.31 -6.59
C GLU A 136 3.14 19.03 -6.83
N LEU A 137 2.42 20.01 -7.38
CA LEU A 137 1.02 19.87 -7.77
C LEU A 137 0.83 18.78 -8.82
N GLU A 138 1.63 18.78 -9.89
CA GLU A 138 1.59 17.77 -10.95
C GLU A 138 1.92 16.36 -10.42
N ASP A 139 2.93 16.24 -9.55
CA ASP A 139 3.26 14.98 -8.87
C ASP A 139 2.07 14.47 -8.03
N SER A 140 1.46 15.35 -7.24
CA SER A 140 0.30 15.01 -6.40
C SER A 140 -0.93 14.65 -7.24
N LEU A 141 -1.16 15.31 -8.37
CA LEU A 141 -2.27 15.01 -9.28
C LEU A 141 -2.10 13.66 -9.97
N ALA A 142 -0.89 13.36 -10.46
CA ALA A 142 -0.58 12.09 -11.11
C ALA A 142 -0.80 10.91 -10.14
N ILE A 143 -0.31 11.04 -8.91
CA ILE A 143 -0.46 10.02 -7.87
C ILE A 143 -1.92 9.87 -7.45
N SER A 144 -2.63 10.97 -7.19
CA SER A 144 -4.05 10.91 -6.77
C SER A 144 -4.93 10.27 -7.84
N SER A 145 -4.71 10.61 -9.11
CA SER A 145 -5.44 10.03 -10.25
C SER A 145 -5.19 8.53 -10.37
N MET A 146 -3.94 8.10 -10.20
CA MET A 146 -3.55 6.70 -10.25
C MET A 146 -4.15 5.88 -9.11
N VAL A 147 -4.09 6.40 -7.88
CA VAL A 147 -4.71 5.78 -6.70
C VAL A 147 -6.21 5.62 -6.91
N ALA A 148 -6.91 6.69 -7.28
CA ALA A 148 -8.35 6.65 -7.51
C ALA A 148 -8.73 5.64 -8.61
N LYS A 149 -7.96 5.58 -9.70
CA LYS A 149 -8.17 4.60 -10.78
C LYS A 149 -7.99 3.16 -10.28
N ALA A 150 -6.92 2.89 -9.53
CA ALA A 150 -6.63 1.55 -9.01
C ALA A 150 -7.66 1.11 -7.97
N GLU A 151 -8.03 1.97 -7.03
CA GLU A 151 -9.03 1.70 -6.00
C GLU A 151 -10.42 1.45 -6.59
N ASN A 152 -10.84 2.25 -7.59
CA ASN A 152 -12.10 2.01 -8.29
C ASN A 152 -12.13 0.65 -9.00
N ARG A 153 -11.03 0.27 -9.67
CA ARG A 153 -10.92 -1.03 -10.35
C ARG A 153 -10.92 -2.20 -9.38
N LEU A 154 -10.24 -2.06 -8.25
CA LEU A 154 -9.99 -3.14 -7.29
C LEU A 154 -10.93 -3.09 -6.07
N ASN A 155 -11.95 -2.22 -6.08
CA ASN A 155 -12.79 -1.90 -4.92
C ASN A 155 -13.32 -3.15 -4.20
N ARG A 156 -13.91 -4.09 -4.93
CA ARG A 156 -14.47 -5.32 -4.34
C ARG A 156 -13.39 -6.18 -3.68
N THR A 157 -12.26 -6.39 -4.35
CA THR A 157 -11.19 -7.25 -3.84
C THR A 157 -10.46 -6.59 -2.67
N LEU A 158 -10.22 -5.28 -2.74
CA LEU A 158 -9.68 -4.48 -1.64
C LEU A 158 -10.56 -4.56 -0.39
N HIS A 159 -11.88 -4.47 -0.55
CA HIS A 159 -12.80 -4.62 0.58
C HIS A 159 -12.63 -5.97 1.30
N LEU A 160 -12.53 -7.07 0.55
CA LEU A 160 -12.33 -8.40 1.14
C LEU A 160 -10.96 -8.54 1.81
N VAL A 161 -9.92 -7.99 1.18
CA VAL A 161 -8.56 -7.93 1.75
C VAL A 161 -8.55 -7.14 3.05
N ASN A 162 -9.20 -5.98 3.10
CA ASN A 162 -9.30 -5.15 4.29
C ASN A 162 -9.98 -5.89 5.45
N GLN A 163 -11.05 -6.64 5.18
CA GLN A 163 -11.70 -7.47 6.21
C GLN A 163 -10.73 -8.53 6.75
N ARG A 164 -10.02 -9.24 5.88
CA ARG A 164 -9.02 -10.25 6.27
C ARG A 164 -7.88 -9.62 7.09
N LEU A 165 -7.38 -8.47 6.65
CA LEU A 165 -6.33 -7.72 7.35
C LEU A 165 -6.80 -7.19 8.71
N SER A 166 -8.07 -6.81 8.84
CA SER A 166 -8.65 -6.39 10.13
C SER A 166 -8.62 -7.53 11.14
N VAL A 167 -8.96 -8.75 10.71
CA VAL A 167 -8.87 -9.95 11.55
C VAL A 167 -7.41 -10.25 11.94
N ILE A 168 -6.48 -10.14 10.97
CA ILE A 168 -5.04 -10.33 11.22
C ILE A 168 -4.50 -9.27 12.20
N ASN A 169 -5.01 -8.05 12.13
CA ASN A 169 -4.61 -6.93 12.99
C ASN A 169 -5.40 -6.87 14.32
N GLY A 170 -5.79 -8.04 14.86
CA GLY A 170 -6.44 -8.15 16.15
C GLY A 170 -7.85 -7.55 16.23
N GLY A 171 -8.53 -7.39 15.08
CA GLY A 171 -9.87 -6.81 14.98
C GLY A 171 -9.88 -5.29 14.76
N THR A 172 -8.71 -4.64 14.64
CA THR A 172 -8.64 -3.22 14.31
C THR A 172 -9.13 -3.00 12.88
N PRO A 173 -10.11 -2.11 12.64
CA PRO A 173 -10.63 -1.86 11.30
C PRO A 173 -9.54 -1.38 10.34
N VAL A 174 -9.49 -2.03 9.17
CA VAL A 174 -8.66 -1.64 8.04
C VAL A 174 -9.59 -1.12 6.93
N GLU A 175 -9.22 0.01 6.38
CA GLU A 175 -9.85 0.72 5.28
C GLU A 175 -8.83 0.89 4.14
N ASP A 176 -9.29 1.29 2.95
CA ASP A 176 -8.41 1.43 1.79
C ASP A 176 -7.22 2.36 2.06
N ALA A 177 -7.48 3.46 2.79
CA ALA A 177 -6.47 4.47 3.11
C ALA A 177 -5.37 3.99 4.07
N ASN A 178 -5.61 2.95 4.88
CA ASN A 178 -4.65 2.39 5.84
C ASN A 178 -4.31 0.91 5.55
N ASN A 179 -4.58 0.45 4.34
CA ASN A 179 -4.20 -0.88 3.89
C ASN A 179 -2.71 -0.90 3.47
N PRO A 180 -1.83 -1.68 4.12
CA PRO A 180 -0.39 -1.71 3.83
C PRO A 180 -0.04 -2.23 2.42
N ILE A 181 -0.99 -2.90 1.76
CA ILE A 181 -0.88 -3.37 0.37
C ILE A 181 -1.84 -2.65 -0.56
N GLY A 182 -2.50 -1.59 -0.10
CA GLY A 182 -3.43 -0.79 -0.88
C GLY A 182 -2.72 0.16 -1.87
N PRO A 183 -3.42 0.65 -2.91
CA PRO A 183 -2.82 1.53 -3.90
C PRO A 183 -2.22 2.81 -3.31
N ALA A 184 -2.89 3.45 -2.33
CA ALA A 184 -2.45 4.72 -1.78
C ALA A 184 -1.08 4.64 -1.06
N PRO A 185 -0.83 3.71 -0.11
CA PRO A 185 0.50 3.57 0.49
C PRO A 185 1.58 3.16 -0.50
N LEU A 186 1.26 2.30 -1.47
CA LEU A 186 2.21 1.87 -2.49
C LEU A 186 2.64 3.03 -3.41
N CYS A 187 1.68 3.82 -3.88
CA CYS A 187 1.97 5.00 -4.70
C CYS A 187 2.75 6.05 -3.91
N GLN A 188 2.43 6.25 -2.63
CA GLN A 188 3.18 7.18 -1.77
C GLN A 188 4.63 6.74 -1.56
N ALA A 189 4.86 5.45 -1.27
CA ALA A 189 6.19 4.88 -1.16
C ALA A 189 7.00 5.07 -2.45
N PHE A 190 6.36 4.85 -3.61
CA PHE A 190 7.00 5.06 -4.90
C PHE A 190 7.29 6.54 -5.17
N ARG A 191 6.35 7.45 -4.85
CA ARG A 191 6.55 8.91 -4.95
C ARG A 191 7.79 9.34 -4.17
N ILE A 192 7.96 8.83 -2.94
CA ILE A 192 9.15 9.13 -2.11
C ILE A 192 10.43 8.63 -2.77
N ALA A 193 10.45 7.38 -3.24
CA ALA A 193 11.65 6.79 -3.82
C ALA A 193 12.07 7.47 -5.14
N VAL A 194 11.11 7.84 -5.99
CA VAL A 194 11.36 8.48 -7.29
C VAL A 194 11.90 9.91 -7.17
N ARG A 195 11.74 10.57 -6.01
CA ARG A 195 12.33 11.90 -5.75
C ARG A 195 13.86 11.92 -5.80
N GLU A 196 14.50 10.76 -5.61
CA GLU A 196 15.96 10.67 -5.76
C GLU A 196 16.44 10.82 -7.19
N PHE A 197 15.58 10.59 -8.19
CA PHE A 197 15.96 10.84 -9.57
C PHE A 197 15.95 12.34 -9.87
N GLU A 198 17.00 12.83 -10.52
CA GLU A 198 17.07 14.20 -11.04
C GLU A 198 16.48 14.23 -12.45
N LEU A 199 15.15 14.21 -12.53
CA LEU A 199 14.42 14.13 -13.80
C LEU A 199 13.59 15.37 -14.08
N GLU A 200 13.52 15.72 -15.36
CA GLU A 200 12.51 16.61 -15.88
C GLU A 200 11.10 16.05 -15.63
N LEU A 201 10.14 16.95 -15.39
CA LEU A 201 8.75 16.57 -15.06
C LEU A 201 8.16 15.61 -16.09
N GLN A 202 8.40 15.85 -17.38
CA GLN A 202 7.87 15.01 -18.45
C GLN A 202 8.33 13.55 -18.33
N VAL A 203 9.60 13.32 -18.00
CA VAL A 203 10.17 11.98 -17.79
C VAL A 203 9.59 11.36 -16.53
N LYS A 204 9.47 12.13 -15.43
CA LYS A 204 8.87 11.65 -14.18
C LYS A 204 7.41 11.20 -14.39
N LEU A 205 6.61 11.97 -15.13
CA LEU A 205 5.22 11.61 -15.47
C LEU A 205 5.14 10.33 -16.31
N ILE A 206 6.11 10.08 -17.20
CA ILE A 206 6.21 8.81 -17.93
C ILE A 206 6.47 7.66 -16.96
N ILE A 207 7.38 7.82 -16.00
CA ILE A 207 7.64 6.80 -14.97
C ILE A 207 6.38 6.49 -14.16
N TYR A 208 5.60 7.50 -13.77
CA TYR A 208 4.31 7.28 -13.09
C TYR A 208 3.30 6.54 -13.98
N LYS A 209 3.20 6.88 -15.27
CA LYS A 209 2.35 6.13 -16.21
C LYS A 209 2.78 4.67 -16.34
N LEU A 210 4.08 4.39 -16.36
CA LEU A 210 4.59 3.03 -16.37
C LEU A 210 4.27 2.33 -15.04
N TYR A 211 4.34 3.03 -13.91
CA TYR A 211 4.01 2.46 -12.60
C TYR A 211 2.54 2.05 -12.50
N ASP A 212 1.62 2.86 -13.03
CA ASP A 212 0.22 2.47 -13.19
C ASP A 212 0.08 1.21 -14.07
N ARG A 213 0.79 1.18 -15.20
CA ARG A 213 0.72 0.09 -16.18
C ARG A 213 1.28 -1.24 -15.67
N TYR A 214 2.45 -1.24 -15.03
CA TYR A 214 3.14 -2.48 -14.63
C TYR A 214 2.82 -2.86 -13.20
N VAL A 215 2.78 -1.90 -12.28
CA VAL A 215 2.62 -2.17 -10.86
C VAL A 215 1.16 -2.17 -10.47
N MET A 216 0.43 -1.06 -10.65
CA MET A 216 -0.97 -0.98 -10.22
C MET A 216 -1.85 -1.99 -10.95
N SER A 217 -1.68 -2.13 -12.26
CA SER A 217 -2.41 -3.13 -13.06
C SER A 217 -2.06 -4.57 -12.66
N GLY A 218 -0.83 -4.81 -12.17
CA GLY A 218 -0.34 -6.11 -11.72
C GLY A 218 -0.68 -6.48 -10.27
N LEU A 219 -1.39 -5.62 -9.52
CA LEU A 219 -1.77 -5.86 -8.13
C LEU A 219 -2.91 -6.86 -7.94
N GLU A 220 -3.77 -7.06 -8.95
CA GLU A 220 -4.97 -7.90 -8.79
C GLU A 220 -4.65 -9.32 -8.27
N PRO A 221 -3.64 -10.05 -8.80
CA PRO A 221 -3.30 -11.37 -8.29
C PRO A 221 -2.62 -11.38 -6.91
N LEU A 222 -2.31 -10.22 -6.33
CA LEU A 222 -1.87 -10.12 -4.93
C LEU A 222 -3.06 -10.20 -3.96
N TYR A 223 -4.26 -9.87 -4.43
CA TYR A 223 -5.45 -9.75 -3.59
C TYR A 223 -6.37 -10.98 -3.61
N ASP A 224 -6.13 -11.91 -4.52
CA ASP A 224 -6.80 -13.21 -4.58
C ASP A 224 -6.34 -14.14 -3.44
#